data_AF-A0A1I0S221-F1
#
_entry.id   AF-A0A1I0S221-F1
#
_cell.length_a   1.000
_cell.length_b   1.000
_cell.length_c   1.000
_cell.angle_alpha   90.00
_cell.angle_beta   90.00
_cell.angle_gamma   90.00
#
_symmetry.space_group_name_H-M   'P 1'
#
loop_
_entity.id
_entity.type
_entity.pdbx_description
1 polymer ?
#
loop_
_entity_poly.entity_id
_entity_poly.type
_entity_poly.pdbx_seq_one_letter_code
_entity_poly.pdbx_strand_id
1 'polypeptide(L)'
;MKKILLSLFIGSFCFAQVFETVPVLQNGTNDKRINIAVLGDGFTTAQLSTFVTSAQNTVNYLFTKSPYTEYKNYFNAYAIKVVSPESGVKHPGTASDVTEPVFPVSNPNNYFNSTFDNGVHRCYYGNTTKVTQVLAANLPDFDVAYVLGNSPEYGGCGGTYAFASLNSSSNEIVVHELGHSFGKLADEYWFSGSGESANKTQTSNPATIKWKNWIGLNGVGVYAHAESPSWYRPHQSCEMRYLNQQFCSVCKEAIIEKIHALVSPVDSYTPANSSTVNANSNVTFTVTEILPIPNTLVNSWTLNGTPLASTSNSVTITPSQLNNGNNTLLFSVNDNNPLLKINNHSTIHFTNVTWTLNKSTLKTVDIKAKERRFSVYPNPAENEFYIKGKQDFSKNVNVILHDMSGKLIPVKFDLKDASTLSVDINNLPVGTYSLSVTDDKELIISQKIIKE
;
A
#
# COMPACT_ATOMS: atom_id res chain seq x y z
N MET A 1 -11.66 16.00 -60.26
CA MET A 1 -10.43 15.48 -59.61
C MET A 1 -10.35 16.06 -58.19
N LYS A 2 -10.83 15.32 -57.19
CA LYS A 2 -10.72 15.73 -55.77
C LYS A 2 -9.46 15.09 -55.19
N LYS A 3 -8.47 15.91 -54.81
CA LYS A 3 -7.24 15.46 -54.14
C LYS A 3 -7.59 15.16 -52.68
N ILE A 4 -7.45 13.91 -52.27
CA ILE A 4 -7.52 13.48 -50.88
C ILE A 4 -6.14 13.75 -50.27
N LEU A 5 -6.07 14.66 -49.30
CA LEU A 5 -4.89 14.88 -48.48
C LEU A 5 -4.86 13.77 -47.41
N LEU A 6 -3.92 12.84 -47.52
CA LEU A 6 -3.65 11.84 -46.49
C LEU A 6 -2.70 12.46 -45.46
N SER A 7 -3.25 12.90 -44.34
CA SER A 7 -2.46 13.41 -43.22
C SER A 7 -1.85 12.21 -42.47
N LEU A 8 -0.55 11.96 -42.64
CA LEU A 8 0.18 11.00 -41.82
C LEU A 8 0.30 11.55 -40.39
N PHE A 9 -0.46 10.97 -39.47
CA PHE A 9 -0.17 11.08 -38.04
C PHE A 9 1.08 10.25 -37.74
N ILE A 10 2.24 10.91 -37.69
CA ILE A 10 3.44 10.32 -37.08
C ILE A 10 3.23 10.39 -35.57
N GLY A 11 2.65 9.34 -35.00
CA GLY A 11 2.66 9.13 -33.56
C GLY A 11 4.09 8.91 -33.11
N SER A 12 4.66 9.88 -32.41
CA SER A 12 5.92 9.70 -31.69
C SER A 12 5.64 8.73 -30.55
N PHE A 13 5.95 7.44 -30.74
CA PHE A 13 6.02 6.49 -29.64
C PHE A 13 7.23 6.87 -28.78
N CYS A 14 7.03 7.73 -27.77
CA CYS A 14 7.99 7.85 -26.68
C CYS A 14 7.98 6.53 -25.91
N PHE A 15 8.88 5.61 -26.26
CA PHE A 15 9.20 4.50 -25.38
C PHE A 15 9.79 5.10 -24.10
N ALA A 16 9.05 5.00 -22.98
CA ALA A 16 9.59 5.38 -21.68
C ALA A 16 10.86 4.57 -21.42
N GLN A 17 11.92 5.23 -20.97
CA GLN A 17 13.19 4.58 -20.74
C GLN A 17 13.08 3.59 -19.58
N VAL A 18 13.31 2.31 -19.87
CA VAL A 18 13.38 1.25 -18.88
C VAL A 18 14.80 1.21 -18.33
N PHE A 19 14.89 1.24 -17.01
CA PHE A 19 16.12 1.14 -16.24
C PHE A 19 16.14 -0.17 -15.46
N GLU A 20 17.34 -0.65 -15.18
CA GLU A 20 17.49 -1.81 -14.31
C GLU A 20 17.06 -1.45 -12.88
N THR A 21 16.12 -2.23 -12.34
CA THR A 21 15.64 -2.10 -10.95
C THR A 21 16.20 -3.26 -10.13
N VAL A 22 16.85 -2.95 -9.00
CA VAL A 22 17.49 -3.94 -8.12
C VAL A 22 16.90 -3.85 -6.71
N PRO A 23 16.48 -4.96 -6.08
CA PRO A 23 16.04 -4.95 -4.70
C PRO A 23 17.20 -4.65 -3.74
N VAL A 24 16.98 -3.74 -2.80
CA VAL A 24 17.88 -3.43 -1.67
C VAL A 24 17.23 -3.82 -0.32
N LEU A 25 15.93 -4.09 -0.32
CA LEU A 25 15.22 -4.77 0.75
C LEU A 25 14.05 -5.54 0.13
N GLN A 26 13.91 -6.82 0.45
CA GLN A 26 12.81 -7.63 -0.06
C GLN A 26 12.29 -8.58 1.01
N ASN A 27 11.15 -8.23 1.60
CA ASN A 27 10.51 -8.97 2.67
C ASN A 27 9.26 -9.74 2.22
N GLY A 28 8.80 -9.54 0.99
CA GLY A 28 7.63 -10.22 0.42
C GLY A 28 7.38 -9.81 -1.03
N THR A 29 6.24 -10.23 -1.59
CA THR A 29 5.79 -9.75 -2.91
C THR A 29 5.30 -8.30 -2.82
N ASN A 30 5.39 -7.57 -3.93
CA ASN A 30 5.05 -6.14 -3.95
C ASN A 30 3.60 -5.84 -3.57
N ASP A 31 2.67 -6.74 -3.88
CA ASP A 31 1.24 -6.59 -3.52
C ASP A 31 0.97 -6.81 -2.03
N LYS A 32 1.97 -7.26 -1.28
CA LYS A 32 1.90 -7.54 0.16
C LYS A 32 2.83 -6.67 0.99
N ARG A 33 3.49 -5.68 0.39
CA ARG A 33 4.48 -4.81 1.03
C ARG A 33 4.34 -3.39 0.53
N ILE A 34 4.81 -2.45 1.34
CA ILE A 34 4.99 -1.06 0.93
C ILE A 34 6.27 -0.96 0.11
N ASN A 35 6.19 -0.50 -1.12
CA ASN A 35 7.32 -0.50 -2.05
C ASN A 35 7.99 0.88 -2.09
N ILE A 36 9.23 0.96 -1.61
CA ILE A 36 10.06 2.17 -1.67
C ILE A 36 10.89 2.16 -2.96
N ALA A 37 10.80 3.22 -3.75
CA ALA A 37 11.63 3.45 -4.93
C ALA A 37 12.73 4.48 -4.66
N VAL A 38 13.99 4.10 -4.89
CA VAL A 38 15.14 5.00 -4.82
C VAL A 38 15.67 5.20 -6.23
N LEU A 39 15.70 6.43 -6.74
CA LEU A 39 16.23 6.73 -8.07
C LEU A 39 17.59 7.42 -7.96
N GLY A 40 18.55 7.02 -8.78
CA GLY A 40 19.84 7.70 -8.86
C GLY A 40 19.80 8.90 -9.77
N ASP A 41 20.57 9.95 -9.47
CA ASP A 41 20.82 11.06 -10.40
C ASP A 41 22.28 11.49 -10.36
N GLY A 42 22.84 11.86 -11.50
CA GLY A 42 24.26 12.21 -11.62
C GLY A 42 25.21 11.01 -11.54
N PHE A 43 24.72 9.77 -11.69
CA PHE A 43 25.54 8.56 -11.76
C PHE A 43 25.71 8.10 -13.20
N THR A 44 26.95 8.03 -13.67
CA THR A 44 27.27 7.40 -14.96
C THR A 44 27.12 5.87 -14.87
N THR A 45 27.15 5.18 -16.00
CA THR A 45 27.09 3.70 -16.05
C THR A 45 28.12 3.04 -15.13
N ALA A 46 29.34 3.58 -15.04
CA ALA A 46 30.41 3.05 -14.21
C ALA A 46 30.16 3.23 -12.69
N GLN A 47 29.25 4.13 -12.30
CA GLN A 47 28.97 4.49 -10.91
C GLN A 47 27.65 3.88 -10.40
N LEU A 48 26.93 3.11 -11.21
CA LEU A 48 25.65 2.51 -10.81
C LEU A 48 25.79 1.53 -9.64
N SER A 49 26.93 0.85 -9.49
CA SER A 49 27.19 0.00 -8.32
C SER A 49 27.30 0.84 -7.04
N THR A 50 28.00 1.97 -7.08
CA THR A 50 28.09 2.93 -5.98
C THR A 50 26.72 3.52 -5.64
N PHE A 51 25.89 3.84 -6.65
CA PHE A 51 24.51 4.27 -6.42
C PHE A 51 23.71 3.23 -5.62
N VAL A 52 23.75 1.95 -6.01
CA VAL A 52 23.02 0.88 -5.29
C VAL A 52 23.50 0.78 -3.84
N THR A 53 24.80 0.92 -3.58
CA THR A 53 25.34 0.98 -2.22
C THR A 53 24.79 2.18 -1.44
N SER A 54 24.75 3.37 -2.05
CA SER A 54 24.17 4.56 -1.41
C SER A 54 22.68 4.38 -1.12
N ALA A 55 21.91 3.84 -2.06
CA ALA A 55 20.49 3.53 -1.86
C ALA A 55 20.28 2.55 -0.70
N GLN A 56 21.08 1.48 -0.63
CA GLN A 56 21.06 0.54 0.48
C GLN A 56 21.34 1.23 1.83
N ASN A 57 22.32 2.13 1.88
CA ASN A 57 22.69 2.85 3.09
C ASN A 57 21.58 3.80 3.56
N THR A 58 20.96 4.56 2.66
CA THR A 58 19.85 5.45 3.00
C THR A 58 18.60 4.67 3.44
N VAL A 59 18.30 3.54 2.77
CA VAL A 59 17.22 2.64 3.20
C VAL A 59 17.51 2.06 4.59
N ASN A 60 18.73 1.59 4.84
CA ASN A 60 19.12 1.09 6.16
C ASN A 60 18.99 2.17 7.23
N TYR A 61 19.36 3.41 6.90
CA TYR A 61 19.23 4.55 7.80
C TYR A 61 17.78 4.85 8.17
N LEU A 62 16.86 4.84 7.19
CA LEU A 62 15.42 5.00 7.42
C LEU A 62 14.92 3.99 8.47
N PHE A 63 15.34 2.73 8.36
CA PHE A 63 14.99 1.66 9.31
C PHE A 63 15.71 1.73 10.67
N THR A 64 16.44 2.80 10.95
CA THR A 64 16.89 3.15 12.32
C THR A 64 15.93 4.12 13.03
N LYS A 65 14.95 4.66 12.30
CA LYS A 65 13.96 5.62 12.81
C LYS A 65 12.68 4.87 13.13
N SER A 66 12.24 4.97 14.38
CA SER A 66 10.94 4.43 14.80
C SER A 66 9.81 5.32 14.25
N PRO A 67 8.76 4.76 13.61
CA PRO A 67 8.34 3.36 13.70
C PRO A 67 8.84 2.45 12.56
N TYR A 68 9.62 2.95 11.60
CA TYR A 68 10.11 2.12 10.49
C TYR A 68 10.93 0.93 11.00
N THR A 69 11.73 1.12 12.05
CA THR A 69 12.47 0.06 12.73
C THR A 69 11.57 -1.14 13.07
N GLU A 70 10.42 -0.87 13.71
CA GLU A 70 9.47 -1.88 14.19
C GLU A 70 8.71 -2.54 13.04
N TYR A 71 8.45 -1.81 11.95
CA TYR A 71 7.66 -2.30 10.82
C TYR A 71 8.51 -2.65 9.60
N LYS A 72 9.83 -2.85 9.75
CA LYS A 72 10.74 -3.13 8.62
C LYS A 72 10.23 -4.25 7.70
N ASN A 73 9.63 -5.30 8.27
CA ASN A 73 9.11 -6.45 7.52
C ASN A 73 7.94 -6.11 6.58
N TYR A 74 7.29 -4.94 6.74
CA TYR A 74 6.18 -4.47 5.90
C TYR A 74 6.64 -3.80 4.61
N PHE A 75 7.94 -3.57 4.44
CA PHE A 75 8.48 -2.83 3.31
C PHE A 75 9.32 -3.69 2.38
N ASN A 76 9.25 -3.38 1.09
CA ASN A 76 10.29 -3.64 0.11
C ASN A 76 10.96 -2.31 -0.27
N ALA A 77 12.19 -2.37 -0.77
CA ALA A 77 12.87 -1.21 -1.32
C ALA A 77 13.71 -1.59 -2.53
N TYR A 78 13.68 -0.73 -3.54
CA TYR A 78 14.31 -0.94 -4.84
C TYR A 78 15.16 0.26 -5.24
N ALA A 79 16.35 -0.01 -5.75
CA ALA A 79 17.20 0.97 -6.40
C ALA A 79 16.99 0.91 -7.93
N ILE A 80 16.55 2.02 -8.52
CA ILE A 80 16.35 2.18 -9.96
C ILE A 80 17.59 2.86 -10.53
N LYS A 81 18.36 2.12 -11.34
CA LYS A 81 19.67 2.52 -11.89
C LYS A 81 19.52 3.48 -13.06
N VAL A 82 19.09 4.69 -12.77
CA VAL A 82 18.95 5.77 -13.76
C VAL A 82 20.32 6.29 -14.17
N VAL A 83 20.69 6.07 -15.43
CA VAL A 83 21.99 6.49 -15.97
C VAL A 83 21.95 7.97 -16.35
N SER A 84 22.88 8.75 -15.79
CA SER A 84 23.13 10.13 -16.18
C SER A 84 24.27 10.24 -17.20
N PRO A 85 24.21 11.19 -18.16
CA PRO A 85 25.29 11.45 -19.11
C PRO A 85 26.62 11.82 -18.46
N GLU A 86 26.57 12.64 -17.40
CA GLU A 86 27.75 13.12 -16.68
C GLU A 86 27.65 12.81 -15.18
N SER A 87 28.81 12.70 -14.54
CA SER A 87 28.89 12.48 -13.10
C SER A 87 28.64 13.80 -12.36
N GLY A 88 27.80 13.76 -11.34
CA GLY A 88 27.60 14.87 -10.41
C GLY A 88 26.22 15.51 -10.48
N VAL A 89 26.00 16.46 -9.57
CA VAL A 89 24.83 17.33 -9.54
C VAL A 89 25.26 18.76 -9.87
N LYS A 90 24.41 19.51 -10.56
CA LYS A 90 24.62 20.92 -10.87
C LYS A 90 24.58 21.79 -9.62
N HIS A 91 25.53 22.71 -9.51
CA HIS A 91 25.56 23.76 -8.50
C HIS A 91 25.95 25.07 -9.20
N PRO A 92 25.01 25.99 -9.44
CA PRO A 92 25.27 27.19 -10.21
C PRO A 92 25.97 28.30 -9.40
N GLY A 93 26.00 28.22 -8.06
CA GLY A 93 26.60 29.26 -7.19
C GLY A 93 25.80 30.55 -7.22
N THR A 94 24.47 30.44 -7.20
CA THR A 94 23.54 31.57 -7.41
C THR A 94 22.65 31.86 -6.22
N ALA A 95 22.78 31.13 -5.11
CA ALA A 95 21.92 31.35 -3.96
C ALA A 95 22.23 32.67 -3.26
N SER A 96 21.21 33.29 -2.67
CA SER A 96 21.32 34.58 -1.99
C SER A 96 21.32 34.48 -0.46
N ASP A 97 21.01 33.30 0.10
CA ASP A 97 20.99 33.04 1.54
C ASP A 97 22.38 32.81 2.15
N VAL A 98 23.41 32.74 1.32
CA VAL A 98 24.81 32.54 1.68
C VAL A 98 25.72 33.41 0.80
N THR A 99 27.00 33.51 1.17
CA THR A 99 28.03 34.05 0.29
C THR A 99 28.53 32.94 -0.63
N GLU A 100 28.21 33.04 -1.92
CA GLU A 100 28.63 32.05 -2.91
C GLU A 100 30.05 32.29 -3.46
N PRO A 101 30.79 31.22 -3.82
CA PRO A 101 30.42 29.81 -3.67
C PRO A 101 30.72 29.26 -2.26
N VAL A 102 29.77 28.59 -1.61
CA VAL A 102 30.04 27.85 -0.35
C VAL A 102 30.79 26.54 -0.61
N PHE A 103 30.46 25.86 -1.71
CA PHE A 103 31.20 24.73 -2.26
C PHE A 103 31.36 24.91 -3.79
N PRO A 104 32.25 24.16 -4.48
CA PRO A 104 32.57 24.44 -5.87
C PRO A 104 31.36 24.47 -6.82
N VAL A 105 31.32 25.46 -7.72
CA VAL A 105 30.34 25.54 -8.81
C VAL A 105 30.56 24.38 -9.77
N SER A 106 29.48 23.75 -10.22
CA SER A 106 29.48 22.62 -11.13
C SER A 106 28.30 22.69 -12.10
N ASN A 107 28.44 22.15 -13.31
CA ASN A 107 27.35 22.12 -14.30
C ASN A 107 27.31 20.82 -15.13
N PRO A 108 27.29 19.63 -14.51
CA PRO A 108 27.08 18.37 -15.22
C PRO A 108 25.64 18.26 -15.74
N ASN A 109 25.46 17.54 -16.84
CA ASN A 109 24.17 17.06 -17.32
C ASN A 109 23.78 15.76 -16.58
N ASN A 110 22.87 15.89 -15.63
CA ASN A 110 22.25 14.77 -14.93
C ASN A 110 20.86 14.45 -15.51
N TYR A 111 20.33 13.28 -15.19
CA TYR A 111 19.12 12.75 -15.84
C TYR A 111 17.88 13.57 -15.51
N PHE A 112 17.70 13.93 -14.24
CA PHE A 112 16.50 14.65 -13.78
C PHE A 112 16.62 16.17 -13.90
N ASN A 113 17.66 16.70 -14.56
CA ASN A 113 17.94 18.14 -14.63
C ASN A 113 17.97 18.78 -13.23
N SER A 114 18.50 18.07 -12.25
CA SER A 114 18.51 18.47 -10.86
C SER A 114 19.67 19.41 -10.56
N THR A 115 19.48 20.28 -9.57
CA THR A 115 20.44 21.32 -9.20
C THR A 115 20.32 21.68 -7.73
N PHE A 116 21.44 22.05 -7.11
CA PHE A 116 21.47 22.88 -5.91
C PHE A 116 21.01 24.31 -6.25
N ASP A 117 20.91 25.17 -5.24
CA ASP A 117 20.41 26.55 -5.35
C ASP A 117 18.97 26.66 -5.87
N ASN A 118 18.13 25.65 -5.60
CA ASN A 118 16.71 25.73 -5.90
C ASN A 118 16.01 26.64 -4.87
N GLY A 119 16.10 27.95 -5.08
CA GLY A 119 15.56 28.98 -4.18
C GLY A 119 16.47 29.30 -2.98
N VAL A 120 17.02 28.27 -2.33
CA VAL A 120 18.06 28.39 -1.28
C VAL A 120 19.23 27.45 -1.58
N HIS A 121 20.42 27.80 -1.09
CA HIS A 121 21.68 27.13 -1.46
C HIS A 121 21.64 25.60 -1.34
N ARG A 122 21.20 25.08 -0.19
CA ARG A 122 21.17 23.63 0.08
C ARG A 122 20.00 22.89 -0.57
N CYS A 123 19.09 23.58 -1.23
CA CYS A 123 17.94 22.94 -1.85
C CYS A 123 18.36 22.26 -3.15
N TYR A 124 18.57 20.95 -3.04
CA TYR A 124 18.78 20.07 -4.18
C TYR A 124 17.42 19.56 -4.67
N TYR A 125 17.04 19.93 -5.90
CA TYR A 125 15.75 19.54 -6.48
C TYR A 125 15.83 19.39 -8.00
N GLY A 126 14.88 18.66 -8.60
CA GLY A 126 14.90 18.35 -10.03
C GLY A 126 13.52 18.18 -10.67
N ASN A 127 13.51 17.68 -11.90
CA ASN A 127 12.31 17.52 -12.70
C ASN A 127 11.47 16.33 -12.24
N THR A 128 10.38 16.62 -11.54
CA THR A 128 9.46 15.61 -10.99
C THR A 128 8.67 14.85 -12.06
N THR A 129 8.42 15.45 -13.24
CA THR A 129 7.75 14.76 -14.34
C THR A 129 8.61 13.60 -14.87
N LYS A 130 9.93 13.81 -15.02
CA LYS A 130 10.86 12.75 -15.39
C LYS A 130 10.91 11.66 -14.31
N VAL A 131 10.91 12.02 -13.03
CA VAL A 131 10.86 11.05 -11.91
C VAL A 131 9.59 10.19 -12.02
N THR A 132 8.42 10.79 -12.21
CA THR A 132 7.16 10.06 -12.37
C THR A 132 7.17 9.13 -13.59
N GLN A 133 7.74 9.57 -14.72
CA GLN A 133 7.89 8.73 -15.91
C GLN A 133 8.77 7.51 -15.67
N VAL A 134 9.90 7.69 -14.96
CA VAL A 134 10.77 6.57 -14.59
C VAL A 134 10.06 5.61 -13.65
N LEU A 135 9.37 6.11 -12.63
CA LEU A 135 8.61 5.27 -11.70
C LEU A 135 7.54 4.45 -12.42
N ALA A 136 6.71 5.10 -13.26
CA ALA A 136 5.66 4.44 -14.00
C ALA A 136 6.18 3.33 -14.94
N ALA A 137 7.38 3.49 -15.49
CA ALA A 137 7.98 2.51 -16.40
C ALA A 137 8.69 1.35 -15.68
N ASN A 138 9.16 1.54 -14.44
CA ASN A 138 10.11 0.63 -13.80
C ASN A 138 9.65 0.03 -12.47
N LEU A 139 8.76 0.71 -11.75
CA LEU A 139 8.15 0.23 -10.51
C LEU A 139 6.78 0.91 -10.32
N PRO A 140 5.76 0.58 -11.15
CA PRO A 140 4.46 1.28 -11.14
C PRO A 140 3.63 1.07 -9.87
N ASP A 141 3.97 0.07 -9.06
CA ASP A 141 3.38 -0.30 -7.78
C ASP A 141 4.15 0.27 -6.57
N PHE A 142 4.97 1.32 -6.78
CA PHE A 142 5.62 2.06 -5.70
C PHE A 142 4.59 2.80 -4.82
N ASP A 143 4.87 2.87 -3.51
CA ASP A 143 4.09 3.66 -2.55
C ASP A 143 4.80 4.96 -2.17
N VAL A 144 6.13 4.93 -2.16
CA VAL A 144 7.01 6.04 -1.75
C VAL A 144 8.21 6.08 -2.68
N ALA A 145 8.65 7.28 -3.06
CA ALA A 145 9.83 7.43 -3.89
C ALA A 145 10.68 8.65 -3.47
N TYR A 146 11.99 8.52 -3.63
CA TYR A 146 12.94 9.62 -3.48
C TYR A 146 14.14 9.48 -4.42
N VAL A 147 14.83 10.58 -4.65
CA VAL A 147 15.98 10.67 -5.55
C VAL A 147 17.26 10.92 -4.75
N LEU A 148 18.31 10.15 -5.04
CA LEU A 148 19.66 10.37 -4.54
C LEU A 148 20.53 10.99 -5.64
N GLY A 149 21.03 12.20 -5.40
CA GLY A 149 21.95 12.90 -6.29
C GLY A 149 23.41 12.60 -5.94
N ASN A 150 24.22 12.27 -6.94
CA ASN A 150 25.65 11.98 -6.82
C ASN A 150 26.46 13.24 -6.47
N SER A 151 26.34 13.72 -5.24
CA SER A 151 27.13 14.83 -4.69
C SER A 151 27.44 14.55 -3.22
N PRO A 152 28.69 14.76 -2.75
CA PRO A 152 29.04 14.64 -1.34
C PRO A 152 28.58 15.85 -0.51
N GLU A 153 28.17 16.94 -1.17
CA GLU A 153 27.80 18.20 -0.52
C GLU A 153 26.43 18.11 0.12
N TYR A 154 26.30 18.62 1.34
CA TYR A 154 25.05 18.53 2.10
C TYR A 154 23.93 19.35 1.45
N GLY A 155 22.89 18.64 1.02
CA GLY A 155 21.63 19.26 0.62
C GLY A 155 20.55 18.25 0.26
N GLY A 156 19.37 18.80 0.05
CA GLY A 156 18.15 18.07 -0.21
C GLY A 156 16.93 18.96 -0.02
N CYS A 157 15.81 18.53 -0.58
CA CYS A 157 14.56 19.24 -0.50
C CYS A 157 13.36 18.32 -0.70
N GLY A 158 12.27 18.69 -0.04
CA GLY A 158 10.94 18.15 -0.22
C GLY A 158 10.17 18.73 -1.40
N GLY A 159 9.02 18.12 -1.67
CA GLY A 159 8.08 18.53 -2.70
C GLY A 159 7.24 17.34 -3.14
N THR A 160 7.01 17.15 -4.45
CA THR A 160 6.33 15.95 -4.96
C THR A 160 7.09 14.67 -4.61
N TYR A 161 8.42 14.71 -4.73
CA TYR A 161 9.35 13.67 -4.29
C TYR A 161 10.44 14.31 -3.44
N ALA A 162 11.02 13.54 -2.53
CA ALA A 162 12.21 13.96 -1.81
C ALA A 162 13.45 13.83 -2.71
N PHE A 163 14.32 14.83 -2.65
CA PHE A 163 15.63 14.82 -3.28
C PHE A 163 16.68 14.98 -2.18
N ALA A 164 17.70 14.13 -2.20
CA ALA A 164 18.79 14.17 -1.22
C ALA A 164 20.14 13.91 -1.89
N SER A 165 21.18 14.58 -1.41
CA SER A 165 22.57 14.29 -1.81
C SER A 165 23.10 12.99 -1.18
N LEU A 166 24.34 12.61 -1.48
CA LEU A 166 25.04 11.49 -0.82
C LEU A 166 25.67 11.86 0.52
N ASN A 167 25.55 13.11 0.96
CA ASN A 167 26.00 13.50 2.29
C ASN A 167 25.25 12.70 3.35
N SER A 168 25.94 12.18 4.37
CA SER A 168 25.31 11.35 5.40
C SER A 168 24.23 12.10 6.19
N SER A 169 24.35 13.41 6.36
CA SER A 169 23.33 14.24 6.99
C SER A 169 22.08 14.41 6.11
N SER A 170 22.18 14.20 4.79
CA SER A 170 21.03 14.24 3.89
C SER A 170 20.10 13.03 4.05
N ASN A 171 20.53 11.95 4.73
CA ASN A 171 19.63 10.87 5.08
C ASN A 171 18.49 11.34 6.00
N GLU A 172 18.74 12.33 6.87
CA GLU A 172 17.70 12.92 7.71
C GLU A 172 16.67 13.69 6.91
N ILE A 173 17.10 14.34 5.82
CA ILE A 173 16.17 14.97 4.88
C ILE A 173 15.24 13.91 4.31
N VAL A 174 15.76 12.76 3.86
CA VAL A 174 14.91 11.66 3.36
C VAL A 174 13.91 11.22 4.43
N VAL A 175 14.32 11.04 5.68
CA VAL A 175 13.42 10.65 6.78
C VAL A 175 12.32 11.71 6.99
N HIS A 176 12.70 12.98 7.10
CA HIS A 176 11.78 14.11 7.26
C HIS A 176 10.76 14.19 6.12
N GLU A 177 11.22 14.13 4.87
CA GLU A 177 10.36 14.22 3.69
C GLU A 177 9.46 12.99 3.51
N LEU A 178 9.87 11.83 4.00
CA LEU A 178 9.00 10.66 4.10
C LEU A 178 7.91 10.86 5.16
N GLY A 179 8.17 11.65 6.22
CA GLY A 179 7.13 12.11 7.14
C GLY A 179 5.97 12.80 6.42
N HIS A 180 6.27 13.64 5.42
CA HIS A 180 5.26 14.29 4.58
C HIS A 180 4.66 13.35 3.53
N SER A 181 5.51 12.78 2.66
CA SER A 181 5.06 12.05 1.47
C SER A 181 4.36 10.74 1.82
N PHE A 182 4.85 10.01 2.83
CA PHE A 182 4.25 8.79 3.34
C PHE A 182 3.31 9.07 4.50
N GLY A 183 3.84 9.60 5.61
CA GLY A 183 3.12 9.77 6.88
C GLY A 183 2.04 10.85 6.91
N LYS A 184 1.96 11.71 5.87
CA LYS A 184 1.05 12.87 5.77
C LYS A 184 1.16 13.82 6.98
N LEU A 185 2.36 13.89 7.57
CA LEU A 185 2.69 14.78 8.66
C LEU A 185 2.90 16.21 8.15
N ALA A 186 2.66 17.18 9.00
CA ALA A 186 3.05 18.57 8.76
C ALA A 186 4.41 18.85 9.42
N ASP A 187 5.05 19.94 9.00
CA ASP A 187 6.20 20.48 9.73
C ASP A 187 5.79 20.88 11.15
N GLU A 188 6.66 20.56 12.10
CA GLU A 188 6.55 20.97 13.50
C GLU A 188 7.40 22.22 13.81
N TYR A 189 8.25 22.68 12.88
CA TYR A 189 8.62 24.09 12.83
C TYR A 189 7.48 24.90 12.20
N TRP A 190 7.43 26.21 12.43
CA TRP A 190 6.34 27.00 11.87
C TRP A 190 6.47 27.12 10.35
N PHE A 191 5.46 26.62 9.65
CA PHE A 191 5.25 26.82 8.22
C PHE A 191 3.76 27.06 7.97
N SER A 192 3.43 28.19 7.33
CA SER A 192 2.03 28.57 7.08
C SER A 192 1.39 27.84 5.90
N GLY A 193 2.19 27.16 5.06
CA GLY A 193 1.71 26.50 3.83
C GLY A 193 1.02 25.16 4.04
N SER A 194 0.91 24.65 5.28
CA SER A 194 0.22 23.40 5.62
C SER A 194 -0.94 23.62 6.58
N GLY A 195 -2.05 22.92 6.32
CA GLY A 195 -3.25 22.91 7.17
C GLY A 195 -3.12 22.00 8.39
N GLU A 196 -4.25 21.50 8.88
CA GLU A 196 -4.24 20.53 9.98
C GLU A 196 -3.76 19.14 9.51
N SER A 197 -2.92 18.52 10.32
CA SER A 197 -2.41 17.15 10.17
C SER A 197 -2.46 16.43 11.52
N ALA A 198 -2.09 15.14 11.56
CA ALA A 198 -2.04 14.37 12.81
C ALA A 198 -1.17 15.05 13.89
N ASN A 199 -0.11 15.75 13.49
CA ASN A 199 0.85 16.43 14.37
C ASN A 199 0.78 17.97 14.34
N LYS A 200 -0.28 18.56 13.75
CA LYS A 200 -0.47 20.03 13.70
C LYS A 200 -1.95 20.40 13.68
N THR A 201 -2.40 21.28 14.58
CA THR A 201 -3.83 21.65 14.69
C THR A 201 -4.00 23.03 15.33
N GLN A 202 -5.16 23.65 15.13
CA GLN A 202 -5.57 24.85 15.86
C GLN A 202 -6.33 24.53 17.17
N THR A 203 -6.63 23.25 17.42
CA THR A 203 -7.28 22.81 18.66
C THR A 203 -6.28 22.79 19.81
N SER A 204 -6.52 23.58 20.86
CA SER A 204 -5.67 23.61 22.06
C SER A 204 -6.20 22.77 23.22
N ASN A 205 -7.47 22.36 23.17
CA ASN A 205 -8.13 21.64 24.27
C ASN A 205 -7.57 20.21 24.40
N PRO A 206 -6.90 19.86 25.51
CA PRO A 206 -6.33 18.52 25.70
C PRO A 206 -7.35 17.37 25.62
N ALA A 207 -8.64 17.63 25.85
CA ALA A 207 -9.70 16.62 25.78
C ALA A 207 -10.16 16.29 24.35
N THR A 208 -9.95 17.20 23.39
CA THR A 208 -10.45 17.08 22.01
C THR A 208 -9.38 17.16 20.95
N ILE A 209 -8.14 17.51 21.33
CA ILE A 209 -7.01 17.55 20.41
C ILE A 209 -6.75 16.17 19.79
N LYS A 210 -6.25 16.15 18.55
CA LYS A 210 -6.08 14.92 17.76
C LYS A 210 -5.26 13.85 18.49
N TRP A 211 -4.24 14.25 19.26
CA TRP A 211 -3.38 13.37 20.05
C TRP A 211 -3.70 13.35 21.54
N LYS A 212 -4.97 13.58 21.93
CA LYS A 212 -5.40 13.59 23.34
C LYS A 212 -4.94 12.37 24.15
N ASN A 213 -4.88 11.19 23.52
CA ASN A 213 -4.49 9.93 24.16
C ASN A 213 -2.98 9.84 24.47
N TRP A 214 -2.17 10.76 23.91
CA TRP A 214 -0.74 10.86 24.16
C TRP A 214 -0.37 11.93 25.19
N ILE A 215 -1.29 12.85 25.54
CA ILE A 215 -0.99 13.97 26.44
C ILE A 215 -0.43 13.45 27.79
N GLY A 216 0.72 13.99 28.19
CA GLY A 216 1.41 13.63 29.44
C GLY A 216 2.34 12.41 29.33
N LEU A 217 2.40 11.75 28.16
CA LEU A 217 3.27 10.60 27.91
C LEU A 217 4.42 10.98 26.97
N ASN A 218 5.63 10.50 27.24
CA ASN A 218 6.80 10.69 26.37
C ASN A 218 7.04 12.16 25.96
N GLY A 219 6.76 13.11 26.86
CA GLY A 219 6.90 14.55 26.60
C GLY A 219 5.83 15.14 25.67
N VAL A 220 4.79 14.40 25.30
CA VAL A 220 3.71 14.91 24.44
C VAL A 220 2.81 15.86 25.22
N GLY A 221 2.54 17.02 24.60
CA GLY A 221 1.74 18.09 25.17
C GLY A 221 1.04 18.91 24.08
N VAL A 222 0.66 20.14 24.42
CA VAL A 222 0.03 21.10 23.49
C VAL A 222 0.97 22.30 23.38
N TYR A 223 1.90 22.26 22.43
CA TYR A 223 2.94 23.28 22.31
C TYR A 223 2.60 24.27 21.20
N ALA A 224 2.39 25.53 21.56
CA ALA A 224 2.14 26.59 20.59
C ALA A 224 3.38 26.84 19.69
N HIS A 225 3.16 27.21 18.43
CA HIS A 225 4.20 27.80 17.59
C HIS A 225 4.44 29.25 18.01
N ALA A 226 5.70 29.67 18.18
CA ALA A 226 6.00 31.01 18.65
C ALA A 226 5.57 32.08 17.62
N GLU A 227 5.77 31.74 16.35
CA GLU A 227 5.45 32.55 15.17
C GLU A 227 3.95 32.56 14.86
N SER A 228 3.19 31.59 15.36
CA SER A 228 1.73 31.52 15.23
C SER A 228 1.10 30.79 16.41
N PRO A 229 0.86 31.50 17.52
CA PRO A 229 0.42 30.90 18.79
C PRO A 229 -0.97 30.23 18.77
N SER A 230 -1.72 30.39 17.68
CA SER A 230 -3.01 29.71 17.45
C SER A 230 -2.86 28.28 16.90
N TRP A 231 -1.65 27.88 16.52
CA TRP A 231 -1.33 26.55 16.04
C TRP A 231 -0.49 25.81 17.06
N TYR A 232 -0.70 24.50 17.13
CA TYR A 232 -0.07 23.62 18.12
C TYR A 232 0.55 22.40 17.47
N ARG A 233 1.65 21.94 18.07
CA ARG A 233 2.35 20.69 17.77
C ARG A 233 2.41 19.79 19.00
N PRO A 234 2.58 18.46 18.83
CA PRO A 234 2.53 17.51 19.94
C PRO A 234 3.80 17.48 20.79
N HIS A 235 4.96 17.85 20.25
CA HIS A 235 6.23 17.68 20.96
C HIS A 235 7.21 18.83 20.68
N GLN A 236 8.22 18.99 21.55
CA GLN A 236 9.27 19.99 21.34
C GLN A 236 10.49 19.47 20.56
N SER A 237 10.67 18.15 20.50
CA SER A 237 11.73 17.49 19.74
C SER A 237 11.18 16.39 18.83
N CYS A 238 11.17 16.61 17.52
CA CYS A 238 10.63 15.67 16.55
C CYS A 238 11.43 15.81 15.26
N GLU A 239 11.57 14.72 14.51
CA GLU A 239 12.17 14.75 13.17
C GLU A 239 11.45 15.75 12.24
N MET A 240 10.14 15.96 12.43
CA MET A 240 9.37 16.97 11.70
C MET A 240 9.67 18.42 12.12
N ARG A 241 10.48 18.64 13.15
CA ARG A 241 10.89 19.97 13.65
C ARG A 241 12.38 20.21 13.44
N TYR A 242 13.18 19.22 13.82
CA TYR A 242 14.64 19.25 13.78
C TYR A 242 15.12 17.92 13.23
N LEU A 243 16.03 17.98 12.27
CA LEU A 243 16.74 16.79 11.80
C LEU A 243 17.56 16.17 12.94
N ASN A 244 17.92 14.90 12.81
CA ASN A 244 18.65 14.16 13.83
C ASN A 244 17.87 13.95 15.12
N GLN A 245 16.56 13.79 15.00
CA GLN A 245 15.67 13.40 16.08
C GLN A 245 14.96 12.08 15.73
N GLN A 246 14.21 11.53 16.67
CA GLN A 246 13.21 10.52 16.35
C GLN A 246 11.89 11.24 16.03
N PHE A 247 11.00 10.57 15.29
CA PHE A 247 9.60 11.01 15.25
C PHE A 247 9.04 11.03 16.68
N CYS A 248 8.24 12.05 17.01
CA CYS A 248 7.51 12.06 18.28
C CYS A 248 6.43 10.96 18.28
N SER A 249 5.92 10.57 19.46
CA SER A 249 4.93 9.47 19.57
C SER A 249 3.71 9.63 18.67
N VAL A 250 3.25 10.88 18.47
CA VAL A 250 2.11 11.21 17.60
C VAL A 250 2.45 11.00 16.12
N CYS A 251 3.65 11.40 15.70
CA CYS A 251 4.12 11.15 14.34
C CYS A 251 4.33 9.65 14.10
N LYS A 252 4.85 8.92 15.10
CA LYS A 252 4.98 7.45 15.02
C LYS A 252 3.63 6.78 14.83
N GLU A 253 2.64 7.11 15.66
CA GLU A 253 1.29 6.58 15.55
C GLU A 253 0.71 6.81 14.14
N ALA A 254 0.81 8.04 13.62
CA ALA A 254 0.30 8.36 12.28
C ALA A 254 0.99 7.57 11.15
N ILE A 255 2.31 7.34 11.27
CA ILE A 255 3.05 6.50 10.31
C ILE A 255 2.60 5.04 10.42
N ILE A 256 2.37 4.51 11.62
CA ILE A 256 1.88 3.14 11.81
C ILE A 256 0.48 2.97 11.24
N GLU A 257 -0.45 3.90 11.50
CA GLU A 257 -1.78 3.91 10.90
C GLU A 257 -1.69 3.90 9.36
N LYS A 258 -0.75 4.67 8.80
CA LYS A 258 -0.53 4.70 7.36
C LYS A 258 -0.03 3.35 6.82
N ILE A 259 0.85 2.66 7.55
CA ILE A 259 1.33 1.31 7.20
C ILE A 259 0.14 0.35 7.14
N HIS A 260 -0.67 0.30 8.20
CA HIS A 260 -1.83 -0.59 8.28
C HIS A 260 -2.98 -0.22 7.32
N ALA A 261 -3.01 1.02 6.83
CA ALA A 261 -3.94 1.42 5.76
C ALA A 261 -3.54 0.86 4.39
N LEU A 262 -2.27 0.54 4.17
CA LEU A 262 -1.74 0.09 2.88
C LEU A 262 -1.51 -1.43 2.84
N VAL A 263 -1.06 -2.01 3.95
CA VAL A 263 -0.69 -3.42 4.02
C VAL A 263 -1.41 -4.10 5.18
N SER A 264 -2.04 -5.24 4.88
CA SER A 264 -2.61 -6.11 5.91
C SER A 264 -1.50 -6.83 6.68
N PRO A 265 -1.62 -7.00 8.00
CA PRO A 265 -0.73 -7.86 8.78
C PRO A 265 -0.81 -9.36 8.40
N VAL A 266 -1.75 -9.77 7.54
CA VAL A 266 -1.83 -11.14 7.00
C VAL A 266 -1.19 -11.20 5.61
N ASP A 267 -0.14 -12.00 5.49
CA ASP A 267 0.57 -12.23 4.24
C ASP A 267 -0.19 -13.25 3.35
N SER A 268 -0.45 -14.43 3.91
CA SER A 268 -1.16 -15.51 3.25
C SER A 268 -1.87 -16.42 4.23
N TYR A 269 -2.71 -17.32 3.74
CA TYR A 269 -3.40 -18.30 4.56
C TYR A 269 -3.78 -19.54 3.76
N THR A 270 -3.90 -20.66 4.47
CA THR A 270 -4.29 -21.96 3.92
C THR A 270 -5.30 -22.64 4.86
N PRO A 271 -6.29 -23.39 4.34
CA PRO A 271 -6.69 -23.49 2.93
C PRO A 271 -7.12 -22.14 2.34
N ALA A 272 -7.24 -22.05 1.02
CA ALA A 272 -7.87 -20.88 0.39
C ALA A 272 -9.33 -20.78 0.85
N ASN A 273 -9.85 -19.56 0.97
CA ASN A 273 -11.22 -19.29 1.42
C ASN A 273 -12.17 -18.89 0.29
N SER A 274 -11.75 -19.04 -0.97
CA SER A 274 -12.55 -18.75 -2.16
C SER A 274 -13.69 -19.76 -2.38
N SER A 275 -13.66 -20.90 -1.69
CA SER A 275 -14.68 -21.93 -1.73
C SER A 275 -14.90 -22.56 -0.36
N THR A 276 -16.04 -23.25 -0.19
CA THR A 276 -16.31 -24.03 1.01
C THR A 276 -15.28 -25.14 1.20
N VAL A 277 -14.77 -25.28 2.43
CA VAL A 277 -13.78 -26.28 2.82
C VAL A 277 -14.49 -27.54 3.32
N ASN A 278 -14.19 -28.69 2.73
CA ASN A 278 -14.69 -29.99 3.20
C ASN A 278 -14.05 -30.32 4.56
N ALA A 279 -14.88 -30.48 5.59
CA ALA A 279 -14.45 -30.69 6.96
C ALA A 279 -15.00 -32.01 7.55
N ASN A 280 -15.14 -33.03 6.70
CA ASN A 280 -15.49 -34.40 7.09
C ASN A 280 -14.33 -35.15 7.76
N SER A 281 -13.11 -34.63 7.63
CA SER A 281 -11.92 -35.02 8.38
C SER A 281 -11.30 -33.79 9.06
N ASN A 282 -10.29 -34.00 9.89
CA ASN A 282 -9.55 -32.87 10.48
C ASN A 282 -8.99 -31.97 9.36
N VAL A 283 -9.15 -30.67 9.52
CA VAL A 283 -8.58 -29.66 8.63
C VAL A 283 -7.74 -28.70 9.44
N THR A 284 -6.49 -28.51 9.02
CA THR A 284 -5.59 -27.54 9.62
C THR A 284 -5.64 -26.24 8.81
N PHE A 285 -5.91 -25.15 9.50
CA PHE A 285 -5.88 -23.79 9.00
C PHE A 285 -4.62 -23.12 9.50
N THR A 286 -3.93 -22.41 8.63
CA THR A 286 -2.68 -21.71 8.94
C THR A 286 -2.72 -20.34 8.29
N VAL A 287 -2.39 -19.31 9.06
CA VAL A 287 -2.23 -17.93 8.62
C VAL A 287 -0.75 -17.57 8.74
N THR A 288 -0.19 -16.99 7.69
CA THR A 288 1.15 -16.40 7.72
C THR A 288 0.99 -14.90 7.91
N GLU A 289 1.52 -14.38 9.01
CA GLU A 289 1.44 -12.97 9.38
C GLU A 289 2.75 -12.24 9.05
N ILE A 290 2.66 -10.94 8.77
CA ILE A 290 3.81 -10.04 8.64
C ILE A 290 4.11 -9.48 10.03
N LEU A 291 5.09 -10.06 10.72
CA LEU A 291 5.35 -9.72 12.13
C LEU A 291 6.12 -8.38 12.25
N PRO A 292 5.66 -7.44 13.09
CA PRO A 292 6.49 -6.32 13.57
C PRO A 292 7.68 -6.80 14.41
N ILE A 293 8.60 -5.90 14.75
CA ILE A 293 9.83 -6.16 15.49
C ILE A 293 9.88 -5.26 16.75
N PRO A 294 9.70 -5.80 17.97
CA PRO A 294 9.24 -7.17 18.27
C PRO A 294 7.78 -7.39 17.82
N ASN A 295 7.34 -8.65 17.79
CA ASN A 295 5.97 -8.95 17.42
C ASN A 295 4.98 -8.36 18.43
N THR A 296 4.06 -7.54 17.93
CA THR A 296 2.96 -6.92 18.69
C THR A 296 1.59 -7.38 18.21
N LEU A 297 1.54 -8.27 17.21
CA LEU A 297 0.29 -8.83 16.71
C LEU A 297 -0.31 -9.79 17.73
N VAL A 298 -1.61 -9.62 17.97
CA VAL A 298 -2.42 -10.51 18.78
C VAL A 298 -3.51 -11.07 17.89
N ASN A 299 -3.52 -12.40 17.77
CA ASN A 299 -4.50 -13.10 16.96
C ASN A 299 -5.46 -13.95 17.81
N SER A 300 -6.60 -14.27 17.22
CA SER A 300 -7.65 -15.07 17.84
C SER A 300 -8.43 -15.83 16.78
N TRP A 301 -9.04 -16.94 17.20
CA TRP A 301 -9.91 -17.77 16.37
C TRP A 301 -11.31 -17.87 16.97
N THR A 302 -12.34 -17.83 16.12
CA THR A 302 -13.71 -18.16 16.53
C THR A 302 -14.33 -19.17 15.55
N LEU A 303 -15.06 -20.15 16.08
CA LEU A 303 -15.83 -21.12 15.32
C LEU A 303 -17.32 -20.94 15.62
N ASN A 304 -18.10 -20.60 14.60
CA ASN A 304 -19.53 -20.27 14.72
C ASN A 304 -19.81 -19.18 15.78
N GLY A 305 -18.91 -18.21 15.91
CA GLY A 305 -18.97 -17.14 16.92
C GLY A 305 -18.43 -17.52 18.30
N THR A 306 -18.08 -18.79 18.53
CA THR A 306 -17.49 -19.24 19.81
C THR A 306 -15.96 -19.15 19.75
N PRO A 307 -15.29 -18.46 20.68
CA PRO A 307 -13.83 -18.39 20.73
C PRO A 307 -13.17 -19.76 20.90
N LEU A 308 -12.06 -19.99 20.19
CA LEU A 308 -11.19 -21.15 20.38
C LEU A 308 -10.02 -20.77 21.31
N ALA A 309 -9.51 -21.74 22.07
CA ALA A 309 -8.39 -21.50 22.98
C ALA A 309 -7.03 -21.31 22.27
N SER A 310 -6.94 -21.58 20.96
CA SER A 310 -5.70 -21.38 20.20
C SER A 310 -5.41 -19.89 20.01
N THR A 311 -4.21 -19.48 20.38
CA THR A 311 -3.61 -18.17 20.09
C THR A 311 -2.43 -18.29 19.12
N SER A 312 -2.32 -19.43 18.44
CA SER A 312 -1.35 -19.64 17.37
C SER A 312 -1.92 -19.17 16.05
N ASN A 313 -1.03 -18.85 15.11
CA ASN A 313 -1.37 -18.64 13.71
C ASN A 313 -1.84 -19.92 12.98
N SER A 314 -1.89 -21.07 13.66
CA SER A 314 -2.50 -22.31 13.16
C SER A 314 -3.53 -22.90 14.12
N VAL A 315 -4.59 -23.49 13.54
CA VAL A 315 -5.60 -24.25 14.28
C VAL A 315 -6.06 -25.45 13.48
N THR A 316 -6.26 -26.58 14.14
CA THR A 316 -6.88 -27.76 13.52
C THR A 316 -8.31 -27.88 14.00
N ILE A 317 -9.26 -27.88 13.06
CA ILE A 317 -10.67 -28.10 13.34
C ILE A 317 -11.01 -29.56 13.06
N THR A 318 -11.56 -30.23 14.07
CA THR A 318 -12.00 -31.61 13.97
C THR A 318 -13.50 -31.69 13.65
N PRO A 319 -13.97 -32.75 12.98
CA PRO A 319 -15.39 -32.90 12.68
C PRO A 319 -16.30 -32.90 13.92
N SER A 320 -15.79 -33.27 15.10
CA SER A 320 -16.58 -33.25 16.34
C SER A 320 -16.90 -31.84 16.84
N GLN A 321 -16.15 -30.82 16.41
CA GLN A 321 -16.38 -29.41 16.75
C GLN A 321 -17.44 -28.75 15.85
N LEU A 322 -17.87 -29.43 14.78
CA LEU A 322 -18.70 -28.86 13.72
C LEU A 322 -20.16 -29.33 13.81
N ASN A 323 -21.06 -28.38 13.56
CA ASN A 323 -22.47 -28.67 13.26
C ASN A 323 -22.56 -29.36 11.89
N ASN A 324 -23.61 -30.17 11.68
CA ASN A 324 -23.89 -30.68 10.34
C ASN A 324 -24.26 -29.52 9.40
N GLY A 325 -23.76 -29.54 8.17
CA GLY A 325 -23.90 -28.45 7.22
C GLY A 325 -22.78 -27.41 7.33
N ASN A 326 -23.12 -26.14 7.10
CA ASN A 326 -22.15 -25.04 7.04
C ASN A 326 -21.78 -24.53 8.44
N ASN A 327 -20.50 -24.27 8.62
CA ASN A 327 -19.88 -23.67 9.79
C ASN A 327 -18.97 -22.54 9.35
N THR A 328 -18.74 -21.56 10.22
CA THR A 328 -17.89 -20.40 9.94
C THR A 328 -16.69 -20.41 10.88
N LEU A 329 -15.49 -20.48 10.33
CA LEU A 329 -14.24 -20.25 11.08
C LEU A 329 -13.73 -18.85 10.75
N LEU A 330 -13.38 -18.10 11.77
CA LEU A 330 -12.86 -16.74 11.66
C LEU A 330 -11.51 -16.66 12.38
N PHE A 331 -10.49 -16.20 11.67
CA PHE A 331 -9.25 -15.69 12.24
C PHE A 331 -9.30 -14.16 12.29
N SER A 332 -8.89 -13.58 13.40
CA SER A 332 -8.80 -12.13 13.59
C SER A 332 -7.43 -11.78 14.14
N VAL A 333 -6.77 -10.79 13.54
CA VAL A 333 -5.50 -10.25 14.03
C VAL A 333 -5.59 -8.73 14.20
N ASN A 334 -5.05 -8.25 15.32
CA ASN A 334 -4.90 -6.83 15.63
C ASN A 334 -3.46 -6.54 16.07
N ASP A 335 -2.98 -5.35 15.78
CA ASP A 335 -1.70 -4.87 16.28
C ASP A 335 -1.89 -4.15 17.62
N ASN A 336 -1.26 -4.66 18.68
CA ASN A 336 -1.28 -4.07 20.02
C ASN A 336 0.02 -3.29 20.32
N ASN A 337 0.66 -2.73 19.30
CA ASN A 337 1.87 -1.94 19.47
C ASN A 337 1.63 -0.79 20.47
N PRO A 338 2.47 -0.60 21.51
CA PRO A 338 2.31 0.48 22.49
C PRO A 338 2.45 1.89 21.89
N LEU A 339 2.93 2.00 20.64
CA LEU A 339 2.95 3.22 19.83
C LEU A 339 1.60 3.54 19.18
N LEU A 340 0.56 2.73 19.42
CA LEU A 340 -0.82 2.96 19.02
C LEU A 340 -1.69 3.22 20.26
N LYS A 341 -2.15 4.46 20.40
CA LYS A 341 -3.10 4.89 21.44
C LYS A 341 -4.40 5.43 20.85
N ILE A 342 -4.59 5.39 19.55
CA ILE A 342 -5.83 5.79 18.90
C ILE A 342 -6.96 4.78 19.21
N ASN A 343 -8.14 5.29 19.58
CA ASN A 343 -9.22 4.46 20.15
C ASN A 343 -9.86 3.47 19.15
N ASN A 344 -9.76 3.75 17.85
CA ASN A 344 -10.45 3.02 16.79
C ASN A 344 -9.49 2.17 15.94
N HIS A 345 -8.20 2.04 16.32
CA HIS A 345 -7.23 1.22 15.59
C HIS A 345 -7.78 -0.19 15.33
N SER A 346 -8.21 -0.89 16.38
CA SER A 346 -8.76 -2.25 16.30
C SER A 346 -10.11 -2.37 15.60
N THR A 347 -10.68 -1.25 15.16
CA THR A 347 -11.94 -1.20 14.39
C THR A 347 -11.75 -0.68 12.97
N ILE A 348 -10.60 -0.08 12.66
CA ILE A 348 -10.25 0.42 11.31
C ILE A 348 -9.21 -0.48 10.67
N HIS A 349 -8.20 -0.86 11.44
CA HIS A 349 -7.04 -1.65 11.02
C HIS A 349 -7.10 -3.06 11.64
N PHE A 350 -8.23 -3.74 11.46
CA PHE A 350 -8.37 -5.15 11.83
C PHE A 350 -8.45 -6.02 10.58
N THR A 351 -7.75 -7.15 10.57
CA THR A 351 -7.83 -8.11 9.48
C THR A 351 -8.53 -9.37 9.95
N ASN A 352 -9.54 -9.77 9.17
CA ASN A 352 -10.27 -11.01 9.36
C ASN A 352 -10.08 -11.93 8.17
N VAL A 353 -9.77 -13.20 8.43
CA VAL A 353 -9.84 -14.27 7.43
C VAL A 353 -10.99 -15.19 7.82
N THR A 354 -11.96 -15.34 6.93
CA THR A 354 -13.14 -16.18 7.18
C THR A 354 -13.15 -17.36 6.23
N TRP A 355 -13.38 -18.55 6.76
CA TRP A 355 -13.65 -19.77 6.00
C TRP A 355 -15.07 -20.27 6.26
N THR A 356 -15.70 -20.79 5.22
CA THR A 356 -16.91 -21.60 5.35
C THR A 356 -16.51 -23.07 5.29
N LEU A 357 -16.84 -23.83 6.33
CA LEU A 357 -16.57 -25.27 6.42
C LEU A 357 -17.88 -26.04 6.26
N ASN A 358 -17.88 -27.13 5.50
CA ASN A 358 -19.02 -28.03 5.41
C ASN A 358 -18.71 -29.39 6.01
N LYS A 359 -19.55 -29.83 6.94
CA LYS A 359 -19.57 -31.20 7.45
C LYS A 359 -20.84 -31.89 6.94
N SER A 360 -20.69 -32.86 6.05
CA SER A 360 -21.77 -33.63 5.46
C SER A 360 -21.82 -35.05 6.06
N THR A 361 -23.03 -35.56 6.32
CA THR A 361 -23.23 -36.96 6.71
C THR A 361 -23.24 -37.92 5.52
N LEU A 362 -23.20 -37.38 4.30
CA LEU A 362 -23.13 -38.11 3.03
C LEU A 362 -21.79 -37.84 2.35
N LYS A 363 -21.15 -38.88 1.80
CA LYS A 363 -19.94 -38.76 0.97
C LYS A 363 -20.26 -37.91 -0.25
N THR A 364 -19.91 -36.64 -0.22
CA THR A 364 -19.82 -35.82 -1.43
C THR A 364 -18.41 -35.92 -1.97
N VAL A 365 -18.31 -36.26 -3.25
CA VAL A 365 -17.07 -36.26 -4.03
C VAL A 365 -16.55 -34.83 -4.11
N ASP A 366 -15.29 -34.61 -3.76
CA ASP A 366 -14.62 -33.32 -3.91
C ASP A 366 -14.68 -32.87 -5.38
N ILE A 367 -15.23 -31.68 -5.62
CA ILE A 367 -15.11 -30.99 -6.90
C ILE A 367 -13.79 -30.23 -6.86
N LYS A 368 -12.82 -30.65 -7.68
CA LYS A 368 -11.59 -29.90 -7.91
C LYS A 368 -11.93 -28.68 -8.76
N ALA A 369 -12.05 -27.50 -8.14
CA ALA A 369 -12.20 -26.25 -8.88
C ALA A 369 -10.92 -25.98 -9.70
N LYS A 370 -11.02 -26.03 -11.03
CA LYS A 370 -10.06 -25.41 -11.94
C LYS A 370 -10.30 -23.90 -11.92
N GLU A 371 -9.26 -23.14 -11.59
CA GLU A 371 -9.28 -21.68 -11.61
C GLU A 371 -9.66 -21.18 -13.02
N ARG A 372 -10.87 -20.64 -13.17
CA ARG A 372 -11.29 -19.90 -14.37
C ARG A 372 -11.58 -18.46 -13.92
N ARG A 373 -10.96 -17.48 -14.57
CA ARG A 373 -11.17 -16.06 -14.27
C ARG A 373 -12.38 -15.54 -15.07
N PHE A 374 -13.29 -14.86 -14.39
CA PHE A 374 -14.53 -14.31 -14.98
C PHE A 374 -14.72 -12.85 -14.58
N SER A 375 -15.52 -12.12 -15.36
CA SER A 375 -15.99 -10.77 -15.05
C SER A 375 -17.51 -10.75 -15.09
N VAL A 376 -18.13 -10.17 -14.06
CA VAL A 376 -19.59 -10.00 -14.00
C VAL A 376 -19.93 -8.51 -14.04
N TYR A 377 -20.72 -8.09 -15.03
CA TYR A 377 -21.01 -6.68 -15.27
C TYR A 377 -22.35 -6.47 -16.00
N PRO A 378 -23.03 -5.34 -15.80
CA PRO A 378 -22.81 -4.41 -14.69
C PRO A 378 -23.14 -5.09 -13.35
N ASN A 379 -22.50 -4.64 -12.27
CA ASN A 379 -22.83 -5.03 -10.90
C ASN A 379 -22.48 -3.84 -9.99
N PRO A 380 -23.46 -3.04 -9.53
CA PRO A 380 -24.91 -3.30 -9.54
C PRO A 380 -25.56 -3.37 -10.93
N ALA A 381 -26.67 -4.10 -11.04
CA ALA A 381 -27.41 -4.35 -12.28
C ALA A 381 -28.89 -3.97 -12.14
N GLU A 382 -29.44 -3.34 -13.18
CA GLU A 382 -30.87 -3.04 -13.25
C GLU A 382 -31.64 -4.26 -13.79
N ASN A 383 -31.62 -4.50 -15.10
CA ASN A 383 -32.54 -5.48 -15.72
C ASN A 383 -31.87 -6.81 -16.08
N GLU A 384 -30.58 -6.75 -16.42
CA GLU A 384 -29.77 -7.89 -16.78
C GLU A 384 -28.32 -7.65 -16.36
N PHE A 385 -27.55 -8.74 -16.24
CA PHE A 385 -26.10 -8.68 -16.15
C PHE A 385 -25.45 -9.74 -17.02
N TYR A 386 -24.17 -9.56 -17.26
CA TYR A 386 -23.35 -10.38 -18.13
C TYR A 386 -22.25 -11.05 -17.34
N ILE A 387 -21.95 -12.30 -17.71
CA ILE A 387 -20.84 -13.07 -17.17
C ILE A 387 -19.92 -13.39 -18.33
N LYS A 388 -18.72 -12.82 -18.31
CA LYS A 388 -17.70 -13.03 -19.34
C LYS A 388 -16.53 -13.86 -18.81
N GLY A 389 -16.31 -15.03 -19.40
CA GLY A 389 -15.15 -15.87 -19.12
C GLY A 389 -13.93 -15.47 -19.95
N LYS A 390 -12.73 -15.78 -19.43
CA LYS A 390 -11.50 -15.80 -20.26
C LYS A 390 -11.41 -17.04 -21.17
N GLN A 391 -12.30 -18.01 -20.96
CA GLN A 391 -12.43 -19.24 -21.75
C GLN A 391 -13.89 -19.43 -22.11
N ASP A 392 -14.14 -20.21 -23.15
CA ASP A 392 -15.49 -20.57 -23.59
C ASP A 392 -16.21 -21.39 -22.52
N PHE A 393 -17.52 -21.17 -22.41
CA PHE A 393 -18.41 -21.99 -21.60
C PHE A 393 -18.74 -23.31 -22.32
N SER A 394 -18.98 -24.40 -21.57
CA SER A 394 -19.46 -25.64 -22.18
C SER A 394 -20.92 -25.51 -22.65
N LYS A 395 -21.46 -26.58 -23.26
CA LYS A 395 -22.88 -26.65 -23.61
C LYS A 395 -23.79 -26.90 -22.40
N ASN A 396 -23.23 -27.29 -21.24
CA ASN A 396 -23.96 -27.65 -20.04
C ASN A 396 -23.73 -26.62 -18.92
N VAL A 397 -24.05 -25.36 -19.21
CA VAL A 397 -24.00 -24.28 -18.23
C VAL A 397 -25.33 -24.18 -17.51
N ASN A 398 -25.27 -23.91 -16.22
CA ASN A 398 -26.43 -23.55 -15.42
C ASN A 398 -26.13 -22.32 -14.55
N VAL A 399 -27.03 -21.35 -14.57
CA VAL A 399 -26.92 -20.11 -13.79
C VAL A 399 -28.05 -20.07 -12.77
N ILE A 400 -27.68 -19.91 -11.50
CA ILE A 400 -28.64 -19.82 -10.40
C ILE A 400 -28.29 -18.62 -9.53
N LEU A 401 -29.32 -17.92 -9.03
CA LEU A 401 -29.17 -16.94 -7.96
C LEU A 401 -29.69 -17.52 -6.64
N HIS A 402 -29.16 -17.02 -5.53
CA HIS A 402 -29.71 -17.23 -4.20
C HIS A 402 -30.03 -15.88 -3.56
N ASP A 403 -31.15 -15.79 -2.85
CA ASP A 403 -31.41 -14.63 -1.99
C ASP A 403 -30.56 -14.68 -0.70
N MET A 404 -30.68 -13.64 0.13
CA MET A 404 -29.96 -13.53 1.41
C MET A 404 -30.30 -14.62 2.43
N SER A 405 -31.42 -15.34 2.26
CA SER A 405 -31.78 -16.49 3.08
C SER A 405 -31.19 -17.81 2.55
N GLY A 406 -30.51 -17.76 1.39
CA GLY A 406 -29.95 -18.91 0.69
C GLY A 406 -30.96 -19.63 -0.22
N LYS A 407 -32.19 -19.12 -0.35
CA LYS A 407 -33.22 -19.72 -1.20
C LYS A 407 -32.82 -19.60 -2.67
N LEU A 408 -32.89 -20.72 -3.38
CA LEU A 408 -32.61 -20.82 -4.81
C LEU A 408 -33.66 -20.05 -5.64
N ILE A 409 -33.17 -19.23 -6.55
CA ILE A 409 -33.93 -18.45 -7.52
C ILE A 409 -33.42 -18.84 -8.92
N PRO A 410 -34.16 -19.67 -9.66
CA PRO A 410 -33.82 -19.95 -11.05
C PRO A 410 -33.98 -18.67 -11.88
N VAL A 411 -32.98 -18.38 -12.72
CA VAL A 411 -32.97 -17.22 -13.60
C VAL A 411 -32.95 -17.67 -15.06
N LYS A 412 -33.50 -16.83 -15.94
CA LYS A 412 -33.35 -17.04 -17.38
C LYS A 412 -31.98 -16.50 -17.79
N PHE A 413 -31.27 -17.25 -18.61
CA PHE A 413 -29.98 -16.84 -19.14
C PHE A 413 -29.77 -17.39 -20.55
N ASP A 414 -28.98 -16.68 -21.34
CA ASP A 414 -28.65 -17.03 -22.73
C ASP A 414 -27.15 -16.85 -22.98
N LEU A 415 -26.57 -17.71 -23.83
CA LEU A 415 -25.24 -17.51 -24.39
C LEU A 415 -25.30 -16.44 -25.49
N LYS A 416 -24.66 -15.29 -25.26
CA LYS A 416 -24.53 -14.23 -26.28
C LYS A 416 -23.41 -14.56 -27.27
N ASP A 417 -22.33 -15.13 -26.76
CA ASP A 417 -21.23 -15.72 -27.52
C ASP A 417 -20.62 -16.88 -26.71
N ALA A 418 -19.63 -17.58 -27.27
CA ALA A 418 -19.03 -18.76 -26.64
C ALA A 418 -18.44 -18.49 -25.23
N SER A 419 -18.10 -17.24 -24.93
CA SER A 419 -17.45 -16.79 -23.69
C SER A 419 -18.30 -15.86 -22.83
N THR A 420 -19.55 -15.56 -23.23
CA THR A 420 -20.39 -14.56 -22.55
C THR A 420 -21.82 -15.06 -22.35
N LEU A 421 -22.27 -15.08 -21.10
CA LEU A 421 -23.66 -15.32 -20.71
C LEU A 421 -24.35 -13.98 -20.39
N SER A 422 -25.63 -13.86 -20.73
CA SER A 422 -26.54 -12.79 -20.32
C SER A 422 -27.59 -13.39 -19.39
N VAL A 423 -27.86 -12.74 -18.26
CA VAL A 423 -28.76 -13.22 -17.21
C VAL A 423 -29.84 -12.17 -16.96
N ASP A 424 -31.10 -12.55 -17.12
CA ASP A 424 -32.27 -11.71 -16.92
C ASP A 424 -32.71 -11.71 -15.44
N ILE A 425 -32.75 -10.53 -14.84
CA ILE A 425 -33.14 -10.30 -13.44
C ILE A 425 -34.33 -9.34 -13.30
N ASN A 426 -35.07 -9.04 -14.37
CA ASN A 426 -36.18 -8.08 -14.36
C ASN A 426 -37.25 -8.39 -13.30
N ASN A 427 -37.48 -9.67 -13.01
CA ASN A 427 -38.52 -10.12 -12.08
C ASN A 427 -38.04 -10.25 -10.63
N LEU A 428 -36.80 -9.81 -10.33
CA LEU A 428 -36.24 -9.89 -8.99
C LEU A 428 -36.43 -8.58 -8.22
N PRO A 429 -36.83 -8.64 -6.94
CA PRO A 429 -36.82 -7.47 -6.07
C PRO A 429 -35.43 -6.84 -5.96
N VAL A 430 -35.39 -5.53 -5.72
CA VAL A 430 -34.16 -4.80 -5.36
C VAL A 430 -33.51 -5.46 -4.15
N GLY A 431 -32.21 -5.75 -4.24
CA GLY A 431 -31.53 -6.49 -3.19
C GLY A 431 -30.20 -7.10 -3.58
N THR A 432 -29.61 -7.80 -2.62
CA THR A 432 -28.37 -8.55 -2.81
C THR A 432 -28.67 -10.03 -3.05
N TYR A 433 -28.01 -10.61 -4.05
CA TYR A 433 -28.11 -12.01 -4.43
C TYR A 433 -26.71 -12.64 -4.51
N SER A 434 -26.63 -13.95 -4.28
CA SER A 434 -25.43 -14.73 -4.59
C SER A 434 -25.62 -15.43 -5.93
N LEU A 435 -24.74 -15.16 -6.89
CA LEU A 435 -24.66 -15.83 -8.17
C LEU A 435 -23.83 -17.10 -8.05
N SER A 436 -24.38 -18.20 -8.54
CA SER A 436 -23.70 -19.47 -8.75
C SER A 436 -23.82 -19.88 -10.21
N VAL A 437 -22.68 -20.08 -10.87
CA VAL A 437 -22.63 -20.62 -12.23
C VAL A 437 -21.93 -21.95 -12.20
N THR A 438 -22.61 -22.99 -12.70
CA THR A 438 -22.02 -24.30 -12.91
C THR A 438 -21.82 -24.56 -14.39
N ASP A 439 -20.70 -25.19 -14.75
CA ASP A 439 -20.34 -25.58 -16.11
C ASP A 439 -19.92 -27.04 -16.09
N ASP A 440 -20.57 -27.90 -16.88
CA ASP A 440 -20.40 -29.37 -16.83
C ASP A 440 -20.51 -29.96 -15.40
N LYS A 441 -21.41 -29.39 -14.58
CA LYS A 441 -21.67 -29.74 -13.16
C LYS A 441 -20.57 -29.32 -12.18
N GLU A 442 -19.57 -28.55 -12.60
CA GLU A 442 -18.59 -27.92 -11.70
C GLU A 442 -18.98 -26.47 -11.41
N LEU A 443 -18.95 -26.03 -10.15
CA LEU A 443 -19.15 -24.62 -9.80
C LEU A 443 -17.93 -23.81 -10.25
N ILE A 444 -18.14 -22.89 -11.19
CA ILE A 444 -17.08 -22.06 -11.78
C ILE A 444 -17.13 -20.61 -11.31
N ILE A 445 -18.28 -20.10 -10.86
CA ILE A 445 -18.44 -18.74 -10.33
C ILE A 445 -19.30 -18.78 -9.08
N SER A 446 -18.84 -18.09 -8.04
CA SER A 446 -19.61 -17.74 -6.85
C SER A 446 -19.35 -16.27 -6.51
N GLN A 447 -20.29 -15.38 -6.81
CA GLN A 447 -20.09 -13.94 -6.62
C GLN A 447 -21.38 -13.24 -6.18
N LYS A 448 -21.25 -12.14 -5.43
CA LYS A 448 -22.38 -11.28 -5.07
C LYS A 448 -22.85 -10.45 -6.28
N ILE A 449 -24.16 -10.36 -6.49
CA ILE A 449 -24.83 -9.47 -7.44
C ILE A 449 -25.77 -8.54 -6.68
N ILE A 450 -25.80 -7.27 -7.07
CA ILE A 450 -26.73 -6.27 -6.53
C ILE A 450 -27.75 -5.95 -7.63
N LYS A 451 -29.03 -6.16 -7.35
CA LYS A 451 -30.16 -5.67 -8.16
C LYS A 451 -30.54 -4.29 -7.62
N GLU A 452 -30.52 -3.27 -8.48
CA GLU A 452 -31.02 -1.92 -8.20
C GLU A 452 -32.43 -1.68 -8.71
#